data_AF-A0A9J7ZHS7-F1
#
_entry.id   AF-A0A9J7ZHS7-F1
#
_cell.length_a   1.000
_cell.length_b   1.000
_cell.length_c   1.000
_cell.angle_alpha   90.00
_cell.angle_beta   90.00
_cell.angle_gamma   90.00
#
_symmetry.space_group_name_H-M   'P 1'
#
loop_
_entity.id
_entity.type
_entity.pdbx_description
1 polymer ?
#
loop_
_entity_poly.entity_id
_entity_poly.type
_entity_poly.pdbx_seq_one_letter_code
_entity_poly.pdbx_strand_id
1 'polypeptide(L)'
;MNVALPPVKPHINFIETYFPVHLISNKLSHNVRDIKMSQMKGRQYTQTTLEVESHAATAEKSEGAKTSGAAGLTEESPISLGSLRSFLKTEIEGLGKEICDEISSLWETTKADMKTICDELTEKVERLFSMQAEAANIQMGMEQSLSDTSDRLMALENSCQSLAADHKKLQEKCIDLENRGRRQNIRILNIPEGSENNTPTAFVAKFLSKVLGEENFDGPILIDRAHRSLAPKPRKGERPQPIIARLHYYSDKEKIMSLSRSKGKLSFKGAQVHIFPDMSPEVGRQRAAFNQVKAKLRDAGIQYRMFFPAKLEITADGSKMSFTDPQAVERFFTAKNHHHWRSIKRKNINLDTCVW
;
A
#
# COMPACT_ATOMS: atom_id res chain seq x y z
N MET A 1 42.61 11.51 27.00
CA MET A 1 42.21 11.65 25.59
C MET A 1 40.77 11.17 25.46
N ASN A 2 39.82 12.10 25.60
CA ASN A 2 38.39 11.85 25.43
C ASN A 2 37.94 12.78 24.30
N VAL A 3 37.49 12.22 23.18
CA VAL A 3 36.86 12.99 22.11
C VAL A 3 35.37 12.64 22.15
N ALA A 4 34.59 13.57 22.67
CA ALA A 4 33.13 13.52 22.66
C ALA A 4 32.61 13.98 21.30
N LEU A 5 31.76 13.18 20.66
CA LEU A 5 30.97 13.60 19.50
C LEU A 5 29.66 14.27 19.96
N PRO A 6 29.23 15.37 19.34
CA PRO A 6 27.99 16.06 19.72
C PRO A 6 26.73 15.38 19.15
N PRO A 7 25.55 15.60 19.76
CA PRO A 7 24.31 14.94 19.37
C PRO A 7 23.63 15.61 18.16
N VAL A 8 23.20 14.79 17.20
CA VAL A 8 22.40 15.20 16.04
C VAL A 8 20.92 15.25 16.45
N LYS A 9 20.28 16.42 16.28
CA LYS A 9 18.83 16.62 16.48
C LYS A 9 18.04 16.10 15.27
N PRO A 10 16.86 15.48 15.44
CA PRO A 10 15.96 15.20 14.33
C PRO A 10 15.03 16.41 14.11
N HIS A 11 15.11 17.01 12.91
CA HIS A 11 14.06 17.92 12.44
C HIS A 11 12.99 17.11 11.71
N ILE A 12 11.85 16.97 12.37
CA ILE A 12 10.57 16.57 11.80
C ILE A 12 10.00 17.80 11.09
N ASN A 13 9.68 17.69 9.81
CA ASN A 13 8.65 18.49 9.16
C ASN A 13 7.83 17.57 8.26
N PHE A 14 6.65 17.23 8.79
CA PHE A 14 5.58 16.49 8.15
C PHE A 14 4.73 17.53 7.41
N ILE A 15 4.61 17.42 6.08
CA ILE A 15 3.52 18.07 5.34
C ILE A 15 2.75 16.94 4.67
N GLU A 16 1.58 16.67 5.24
CA GLU A 16 0.52 15.89 4.63
C GLU A 16 -0.06 16.65 3.44
N THR A 17 0.00 16.05 2.26
CA THR A 17 -1.00 16.29 1.22
C THR A 17 -1.52 14.94 0.74
N TYR A 18 -2.68 14.59 1.27
CA TYR A 18 -3.57 13.54 0.81
C TYR A 18 -3.99 13.80 -0.66
N PHE A 19 -3.79 12.81 -1.54
CA PHE A 19 -4.62 12.64 -2.74
C PHE A 19 -4.96 11.13 -2.89
N PRO A 20 -6.23 10.77 -3.16
CA PRO A 20 -6.69 9.39 -3.03
C PRO A 20 -6.45 8.58 -4.31
N VAL A 21 -5.57 7.58 -4.25
CA VAL A 21 -5.37 6.57 -5.31
C VAL A 21 -6.33 5.41 -5.08
N HIS A 22 -7.62 5.64 -5.32
CA HIS A 22 -8.61 4.55 -5.39
C HIS A 22 -9.77 4.98 -6.28
N LEU A 23 -9.52 5.15 -7.60
CA LEU A 23 -10.59 5.05 -8.60
C LEU A 23 -10.11 4.93 -10.06
N ILE A 24 -9.03 4.19 -10.36
CA ILE A 24 -8.69 3.88 -11.77
C ILE A 24 -8.14 2.46 -11.89
N SER A 25 -8.98 1.45 -11.61
CA SER A 25 -8.61 0.04 -11.82
C SER A 25 -9.55 -0.72 -12.77
N ASN A 26 -10.42 -0.04 -13.54
CA ASN A 26 -11.35 -0.74 -14.43
C ASN A 26 -11.57 -0.13 -15.82
N LYS A 27 -10.66 0.72 -16.32
CA LYS A 27 -10.72 1.24 -17.71
C LYS A 27 -9.56 0.82 -18.62
N LEU A 28 -8.58 0.06 -18.13
CA LEU A 28 -7.41 -0.37 -18.93
C LEU A 28 -7.48 -1.83 -19.42
N SER A 29 -8.46 -2.63 -18.98
CA SER A 29 -8.59 -4.04 -19.41
C SER A 29 -9.22 -4.21 -20.81
N HIS A 30 -9.98 -3.22 -21.30
CA HIS A 30 -10.60 -3.31 -22.63
C HIS A 30 -9.72 -2.81 -23.78
N ASN A 31 -8.68 -2.01 -23.53
CA ASN A 31 -7.84 -1.47 -24.61
C ASN A 31 -6.65 -2.37 -25.01
N VAL A 32 -6.35 -3.43 -24.27
CA VAL A 32 -5.19 -4.31 -24.59
C VAL A 32 -5.59 -5.45 -25.54
N ARG A 33 -6.88 -5.78 -25.67
CA ARG A 33 -7.35 -6.82 -26.61
C ARG A 33 -7.63 -6.29 -28.02
N ASP A 34 -7.97 -5.01 -28.17
CA ASP A 34 -8.31 -4.45 -29.49
C ASP A 34 -7.11 -3.95 -30.30
N ILE A 35 -5.94 -3.78 -29.67
CA ILE A 35 -4.70 -3.40 -30.38
C ILE A 35 -4.02 -4.62 -31.02
N LYS A 36 -4.32 -5.85 -30.57
CA LYS A 36 -3.66 -7.07 -31.06
C LYS A 36 -4.34 -7.73 -32.28
N MET A 37 -5.50 -7.22 -32.73
CA MET A 37 -6.25 -7.76 -33.87
C MET A 37 -6.27 -6.85 -35.11
N SER A 38 -5.62 -5.67 -35.10
CA SER A 38 -5.64 -4.73 -36.25
C SER A 38 -4.38 -4.72 -37.12
N GLN A 39 -3.33 -5.48 -36.78
CA GLN A 39 -2.05 -5.47 -37.53
C GLN A 39 -1.83 -6.65 -38.49
N MET A 40 -2.87 -7.44 -38.79
CA MET A 40 -2.84 -8.42 -39.88
C MET A 40 -3.78 -8.02 -41.02
N LYS A 41 -3.46 -6.93 -41.73
CA LYS A 41 -3.90 -6.73 -43.12
C LYS A 41 -2.74 -6.12 -43.90
N GLY A 42 -2.15 -6.95 -44.76
CA GLY A 42 -1.09 -6.55 -45.68
C GLY A 42 -1.51 -5.36 -46.52
N ARG A 43 -0.69 -4.31 -46.47
CA ARG A 43 -0.69 -3.28 -47.50
C ARG A 43 0.34 -3.71 -48.54
N GLN A 44 -0.15 -4.22 -49.66
CA GLN A 44 0.63 -4.29 -50.89
C GLN A 44 1.05 -2.88 -51.26
N TYR A 45 2.35 -2.62 -51.33
CA TYR A 45 2.86 -1.50 -52.10
C TYR A 45 3.00 -1.97 -53.54
N THR A 46 2.11 -1.49 -54.40
CA THR A 46 2.30 -1.53 -55.85
C THR A 46 3.48 -0.64 -56.18
N GLN A 47 4.51 -1.22 -56.78
CA GLN A 47 5.60 -0.48 -57.42
C GLN A 47 4.98 0.19 -58.66
N THR A 48 4.71 1.49 -58.59
CA THR A 48 4.37 2.28 -59.77
C THR A 48 5.67 2.51 -60.55
N THR A 49 5.98 1.58 -61.44
CA THR A 49 6.96 1.77 -62.50
C THR A 49 6.51 2.96 -63.33
N LEU A 50 7.28 4.04 -63.31
CA LEU A 50 7.15 5.09 -64.33
C LEU A 50 7.72 4.51 -65.61
N GLU A 51 6.81 4.08 -66.48
CA GLU A 51 7.08 3.74 -67.86
C GLU A 51 7.60 5.00 -68.57
N VAL A 52 8.76 4.86 -69.21
CA VAL A 52 9.31 5.85 -70.13
C VAL A 52 8.43 5.83 -71.38
N GLU A 53 7.42 6.68 -71.42
CA GLU A 53 6.69 6.94 -72.65
C GLU A 53 7.56 7.77 -73.61
N SER A 54 7.97 7.09 -74.67
CA SER A 54 8.51 7.67 -75.89
C SER A 54 7.44 8.51 -76.59
N HIS A 55 7.54 9.84 -76.49
CA HIS A 55 6.86 10.74 -77.42
C HIS A 55 7.83 11.17 -78.52
N ALA A 56 7.68 10.51 -79.67
CA ALA A 56 8.10 11.05 -80.95
C ALA A 56 7.26 12.30 -81.26
N ALA A 57 7.92 13.42 -81.52
CA ALA A 57 7.32 14.58 -82.17
C ALA A 57 7.99 14.79 -83.53
N THR A 58 7.12 14.74 -84.52
CA THR A 58 7.29 14.74 -85.96
C THR A 58 7.84 16.06 -86.49
N ALA A 59 8.59 15.97 -87.59
CA ALA A 59 8.99 17.08 -88.44
C ALA A 59 7.80 17.73 -89.17
N GLU A 60 7.84 19.06 -89.40
CA GLU A 60 7.48 19.69 -90.68
C GLU A 60 7.91 21.18 -90.78
N LYS A 61 8.76 21.45 -91.79
CA LYS A 61 8.78 22.55 -92.79
C LYS A 61 8.43 24.00 -92.40
N SER A 62 9.39 24.93 -92.56
CA SER A 62 9.54 25.94 -93.66
C SER A 62 8.44 27.02 -93.68
N GLU A 63 8.70 28.32 -93.58
CA GLU A 63 9.32 29.30 -94.52
C GLU A 63 9.47 30.61 -93.68
N GLY A 64 10.34 31.59 -93.90
CA GLY A 64 11.01 32.08 -95.09
C GLY A 64 10.76 33.60 -95.21
N ALA A 65 11.84 34.38 -95.44
CA ALA A 65 11.88 35.74 -96.02
C ALA A 65 11.57 36.95 -95.09
N LYS A 66 12.18 38.14 -95.20
CA LYS A 66 12.97 38.76 -96.28
C LYS A 66 13.65 40.06 -95.81
N THR A 67 14.40 40.68 -96.73
CA THR A 67 15.12 41.98 -96.73
C THR A 67 16.58 41.85 -96.29
N SER A 68 17.58 42.37 -96.99
CA SER A 68 17.65 43.20 -98.21
C SER A 68 19.13 43.32 -98.60
N GLY A 69 19.44 43.61 -99.87
CA GLY A 69 20.73 44.23 -100.20
C GLY A 69 21.21 43.95 -101.61
N ALA A 70 20.95 44.87 -102.54
CA ALA A 70 21.67 45.00 -103.79
C ALA A 70 22.19 46.44 -103.89
N ALA A 71 23.51 46.62 -104.00
CA ALA A 71 24.18 47.75 -104.63
C ALA A 71 25.66 47.40 -104.85
N GLY A 72 26.20 47.78 -106.01
CA GLY A 72 27.46 47.31 -106.57
C GLY A 72 28.73 48.07 -106.15
N LEU A 73 29.85 47.37 -106.39
CA LEU A 73 31.17 47.77 -106.91
C LEU A 73 31.82 49.07 -106.42
N THR A 74 33.01 48.94 -105.80
CA THR A 74 34.33 49.21 -106.42
C THR A 74 35.44 48.70 -105.49
N GLU A 75 36.27 47.78 -106.03
CA GLU A 75 37.76 47.70 -105.98
C GLU A 75 38.50 48.22 -104.72
N GLU A 76 39.44 47.51 -104.06
CA GLU A 76 40.42 46.50 -104.49
C GLU A 76 40.78 45.52 -103.34
N SER A 77 41.00 44.24 -103.72
CA SER A 77 41.87 43.21 -103.12
C SER A 77 41.53 42.55 -101.75
N PRO A 78 41.66 41.20 -101.62
CA PRO A 78 40.75 40.42 -100.78
C PRO A 78 41.38 39.85 -99.50
N ILE A 79 40.63 39.86 -98.40
CA ILE A 79 40.80 38.91 -97.28
C ILE A 79 39.63 37.91 -97.35
N SER A 80 39.95 36.63 -97.51
CA SER A 80 39.04 35.55 -97.89
C SER A 80 37.93 35.24 -96.88
N LEU A 81 36.66 35.17 -97.33
CA LEU A 81 35.49 34.63 -96.62
C LEU A 81 35.71 33.23 -96.03
N GLY A 82 36.63 32.45 -96.60
CA GLY A 82 37.03 31.15 -96.07
C GLY A 82 37.78 31.24 -94.74
N SER A 83 38.50 32.34 -94.50
CA SER A 83 39.32 32.57 -93.31
C SER A 83 38.47 32.94 -92.08
N LEU A 84 37.39 33.72 -92.27
CA LEU A 84 36.45 34.08 -91.21
C LEU A 84 35.55 32.89 -90.83
N ARG A 85 35.16 32.08 -91.82
CA ARG A 85 34.45 30.80 -91.60
C ARG A 85 35.31 29.78 -90.86
N SER A 86 36.60 29.67 -91.19
CA SER A 86 37.50 28.78 -90.47
C SER A 86 37.73 29.26 -89.03
N PHE A 87 37.85 30.57 -88.81
CA PHE A 87 38.02 31.14 -87.47
C PHE A 87 36.79 30.91 -86.57
N LEU A 88 35.58 31.18 -87.07
CA LEU A 88 34.35 30.89 -86.32
C LEU A 88 34.17 29.39 -86.06
N LYS A 89 34.58 28.53 -87.00
CA LYS A 89 34.53 27.08 -86.82
C LYS A 89 35.50 26.60 -85.74
N THR A 90 36.74 27.12 -85.74
CA THR A 90 37.73 26.80 -84.70
C THR A 90 37.30 27.33 -83.33
N GLU A 91 36.63 28.48 -83.26
CA GLU A 91 36.13 29.05 -82.01
C GLU A 91 34.94 28.24 -81.46
N ILE A 92 34.00 27.82 -82.30
CA ILE A 92 32.88 26.94 -81.91
C ILE A 92 33.40 25.56 -81.48
N GLU A 93 34.40 25.03 -82.17
CA GLU A 93 35.06 23.77 -81.79
C GLU A 93 35.85 23.93 -80.47
N GLY A 94 36.48 25.08 -80.24
CA GLY A 94 37.15 25.45 -78.99
C GLY A 94 36.18 25.54 -77.82
N LEU A 95 35.11 26.32 -77.95
CA LEU A 95 34.05 26.46 -76.95
C LEU A 95 33.33 25.12 -76.70
N GLY A 96 33.08 24.33 -77.75
CA GLY A 96 32.49 23.01 -77.62
C GLY A 96 33.38 22.06 -76.84
N LYS A 97 34.70 22.15 -77.01
CA LYS A 97 35.67 21.37 -76.24
C LYS A 97 35.76 21.84 -74.78
N GLU A 98 35.79 23.15 -74.54
CA GLU A 98 35.78 23.72 -73.18
C GLU A 98 34.54 23.31 -72.39
N ILE A 99 33.35 23.38 -73.00
CA ILE A 99 32.09 22.94 -72.38
C ILE A 99 32.12 21.43 -72.10
N CYS A 100 32.63 20.62 -73.03
CA CYS A 100 32.77 19.18 -72.82
C CYS A 100 33.73 18.87 -71.67
N ASP A 101 34.87 19.55 -71.61
CA ASP A 101 35.87 19.37 -70.54
C ASP A 101 35.31 19.83 -69.18
N GLU A 102 34.55 20.93 -69.14
CA GLU A 102 33.89 21.44 -67.94
C GLU A 102 32.79 20.49 -67.46
N ILE A 103 31.93 20.00 -68.34
CA ILE A 103 30.90 18.99 -68.02
C ILE A 103 31.55 17.69 -67.51
N SER A 104 32.63 17.22 -68.14
CA SER A 104 33.36 16.04 -67.68
C SER A 104 33.96 16.27 -66.30
N SER A 105 34.52 17.45 -66.04
CA SER A 105 35.05 17.79 -64.72
C SER A 105 33.96 17.81 -63.64
N LEU A 106 32.80 18.44 -63.93
CA LEU A 106 31.64 18.49 -63.03
C LEU A 106 31.06 17.09 -62.77
N TRP A 107 31.07 16.22 -63.77
CA TRP A 107 30.60 14.84 -63.61
C TRP A 107 31.52 14.04 -62.67
N GLU A 108 32.84 14.16 -62.81
CA GLU A 108 33.76 13.48 -61.91
C GLU A 108 33.73 14.05 -60.49
N THR A 109 33.57 15.38 -60.32
CA THR A 109 33.40 15.97 -58.98
C THR A 109 32.11 15.52 -58.32
N THR A 110 30.98 15.58 -59.02
CA THR A 110 29.69 15.14 -58.46
C THR A 110 29.66 13.66 -58.13
N LYS A 111 30.30 12.83 -58.95
CA LYS A 111 30.47 11.39 -58.68
C LYS A 111 31.37 11.14 -57.46
N ALA A 112 32.44 11.92 -57.30
CA ALA A 112 33.28 11.86 -56.10
C ALA A 112 32.48 12.25 -54.85
N ASP A 113 31.73 13.36 -54.90
CA ASP A 113 30.86 13.83 -53.82
C ASP A 113 29.81 12.77 -53.47
N MET A 114 29.12 12.20 -54.47
CA MET A 114 28.15 11.11 -54.26
C MET A 114 28.80 9.90 -53.59
N LYS A 115 30.01 9.53 -53.98
CA LYS A 115 30.75 8.43 -53.34
C LYS A 115 31.05 8.75 -51.88
N THR A 116 31.54 9.95 -51.58
CA THR A 116 31.82 10.36 -50.19
C THR A 116 30.56 10.33 -49.32
N ILE A 117 29.43 10.82 -49.84
CA ILE A 117 28.14 10.77 -49.14
C ILE A 117 27.69 9.33 -48.90
N CYS A 118 27.83 8.44 -49.89
CA CYS A 118 27.51 7.02 -49.73
C CYS A 118 28.39 6.36 -48.66
N ASP A 119 29.69 6.65 -48.64
CA ASP A 119 30.63 6.10 -47.65
C ASP A 119 30.28 6.63 -46.23
N GLU A 120 30.04 7.93 -46.07
CA GLU A 120 29.61 8.53 -44.80
C GLU A 120 28.25 7.98 -44.31
N LEU A 121 27.29 7.80 -45.23
CA LEU A 121 25.98 7.25 -44.89
C LEU A 121 26.11 5.80 -44.44
N THR A 122 26.96 5.02 -45.11
CA THR A 122 27.24 3.63 -44.74
C THR A 122 27.83 3.57 -43.33
N GLU A 123 28.82 4.41 -43.01
CA GLU A 123 29.42 4.48 -41.67
C GLU A 123 28.39 4.85 -40.60
N LYS A 124 27.53 5.86 -40.87
CA LYS A 124 26.47 6.27 -39.92
C LYS A 124 25.44 5.16 -39.71
N VAL A 125 25.06 4.44 -40.76
CA VAL A 125 24.12 3.31 -40.68
C VAL A 125 24.73 2.16 -39.87
N GLU A 126 25.99 1.80 -40.10
CA GLU A 126 26.70 0.80 -39.31
C GLU A 126 26.77 1.19 -37.83
N ARG A 127 27.11 2.45 -37.54
CA ARG A 127 27.14 2.98 -36.17
C ARG A 127 25.76 2.90 -35.50
N LEU A 128 24.68 3.24 -36.22
CA LEU A 128 23.32 3.12 -35.70
C LEU A 128 22.94 1.67 -35.40
N PHE A 129 23.33 0.71 -36.25
CA PHE A 129 23.11 -0.71 -35.98
C PHE A 129 23.88 -1.19 -34.74
N SER A 130 25.13 -0.77 -34.56
CA SER A 130 25.90 -1.08 -33.35
C SER A 130 25.25 -0.51 -32.09
N MET A 131 24.86 0.77 -32.10
CA MET A 131 24.16 1.41 -30.97
C MET A 131 22.82 0.73 -30.68
N GLN A 132 22.07 0.33 -31.72
CA GLN A 132 20.81 -0.38 -31.56
C GLN A 132 21.01 -1.76 -30.93
N ALA A 133 22.07 -2.48 -31.29
CA ALA A 133 22.41 -3.77 -30.70
C ALA A 133 22.80 -3.62 -29.22
N GLU A 134 23.59 -2.60 -28.87
CA GLU A 134 23.94 -2.29 -27.47
C GLU A 134 22.70 -1.93 -26.65
N ALA A 135 21.83 -1.06 -27.17
CA ALA A 135 20.59 -0.68 -26.51
C ALA A 135 19.67 -1.89 -26.27
N ALA A 136 19.54 -2.79 -27.25
CA ALA A 136 18.77 -4.02 -27.12
C ALA A 136 19.35 -4.94 -26.03
N ASN A 137 20.68 -5.07 -25.96
CA ASN A 137 21.33 -5.87 -24.91
C ASN A 137 21.11 -5.29 -23.51
N ILE A 138 21.21 -3.96 -23.36
CA ILE A 138 20.93 -3.29 -22.08
C ILE A 138 19.47 -3.49 -21.67
N GLN A 139 18.53 -3.32 -22.62
CA GLN A 139 17.11 -3.53 -22.37
C GLN A 139 16.83 -4.96 -21.89
N MET A 140 17.41 -5.96 -22.55
CA MET A 140 17.28 -7.37 -22.15
C MET A 140 17.81 -7.62 -20.73
N GLY A 141 18.97 -7.05 -20.37
CA GLY A 141 19.52 -7.15 -19.02
C GLY A 141 18.64 -6.47 -17.96
N MET A 142 18.05 -5.32 -18.29
CA MET A 142 17.10 -4.62 -17.43
C MET A 142 15.79 -5.41 -17.23
N GLU A 143 15.23 -5.97 -18.31
CA GLU A 143 14.02 -6.79 -18.25
C GLU A 143 14.23 -8.05 -17.40
N GLN A 144 15.38 -8.71 -17.54
CA GLN A 144 15.74 -9.85 -16.72
C GLN A 144 15.88 -9.47 -15.24
N SER A 145 16.62 -8.39 -14.94
CA SER A 145 16.78 -7.92 -13.55
C SER A 145 15.44 -7.48 -12.94
N LEU A 146 14.55 -6.89 -13.73
CA LEU A 146 13.21 -6.52 -13.29
C LEU A 146 12.35 -7.76 -13.00
N SER A 147 12.44 -8.80 -13.83
CA SER A 147 11.77 -10.08 -13.58
C SER A 147 12.28 -10.71 -12.28
N ASP A 148 13.60 -10.82 -12.11
CA ASP A 148 14.22 -11.41 -10.92
C ASP A 148 13.84 -10.63 -9.64
N THR A 149 13.80 -9.30 -9.70
CA THR A 149 13.40 -8.48 -8.56
C THR A 149 11.91 -8.59 -8.27
N SER A 150 11.06 -8.67 -9.29
CA SER A 150 9.62 -8.92 -9.14
C SER A 150 9.35 -10.26 -8.46
N ASP A 151 10.04 -11.33 -8.87
CA ASP A 151 9.90 -12.66 -8.28
C ASP A 151 10.36 -12.67 -6.81
N ARG A 152 11.47 -11.99 -6.52
CA ARG A 152 11.96 -11.83 -5.13
C ARG A 152 11.01 -11.02 -4.26
N LEU A 153 10.40 -9.97 -4.80
CA LEU A 153 9.39 -9.17 -4.09
C LEU A 153 8.16 -10.02 -3.77
N MET A 154 7.66 -10.79 -4.74
CA MET A 154 6.53 -11.69 -4.51
C MET A 154 6.84 -12.74 -3.44
N ALA A 155 8.03 -13.34 -3.48
CA ALA A 155 8.47 -14.28 -2.44
C ALA A 155 8.56 -13.63 -1.05
N LEU A 156 9.05 -12.38 -0.98
CA LEU A 156 9.15 -11.63 0.27
C LEU A 156 7.76 -11.29 0.82
N GLU A 157 6.85 -10.82 -0.01
CA GLU A 157 5.46 -10.53 0.37
C GLU A 157 4.77 -11.76 0.94
N ASN A 158 4.91 -12.92 0.28
CA ASN A 158 4.39 -14.19 0.78
C ASN A 158 5.00 -14.57 2.13
N SER A 159 6.32 -14.38 2.30
CA SER A 159 6.99 -14.62 3.58
C SER A 159 6.48 -13.70 4.68
N CYS A 160 6.30 -12.41 4.40
CA CYS A 160 5.74 -11.45 5.35
C CYS A 160 4.31 -11.80 5.76
N GLN A 161 3.46 -12.24 4.81
CA GLN A 161 2.09 -12.68 5.11
C GLN A 161 2.08 -13.92 5.99
N SER A 162 2.91 -14.93 5.69
CA SER A 162 3.06 -16.13 6.52
C SER A 162 3.55 -15.77 7.93
N LEU A 163 4.57 -14.92 8.03
CA LEU A 163 5.12 -14.50 9.31
C LEU A 163 4.11 -13.72 10.15
N ALA A 164 3.29 -12.86 9.53
CA ALA A 164 2.21 -12.16 10.20
C ALA A 164 1.14 -13.12 10.74
N ALA A 165 0.79 -14.16 9.97
CA ALA A 165 -0.13 -15.21 10.41
C ALA A 165 0.43 -16.00 11.60
N ASP A 166 1.70 -16.41 11.54
CA ASP A 166 2.38 -17.12 12.62
C ASP A 166 2.52 -16.27 13.88
N HIS A 167 2.87 -15.00 13.73
CA HIS A 167 2.95 -14.05 14.84
C HIS A 167 1.60 -13.93 15.55
N LYS A 168 0.49 -13.79 14.80
CA LYS A 168 -0.87 -13.75 15.38
C LYS A 168 -1.19 -15.05 16.14
N LYS A 169 -0.90 -16.21 15.54
CA LYS A 169 -1.13 -17.53 16.16
C LYS A 169 -0.33 -17.71 17.44
N LEU A 170 0.94 -17.31 17.45
CA LEU A 170 1.80 -17.36 18.64
C LEU A 170 1.30 -16.39 19.72
N GLN A 171 0.90 -15.18 19.35
CA GLN A 171 0.34 -14.21 20.28
C GLN A 171 -0.92 -14.76 20.96
N GLU A 172 -1.86 -15.33 20.19
CA GLU A 172 -3.07 -15.98 20.73
C GLU A 172 -2.73 -17.15 21.66
N LYS A 173 -1.75 -17.99 21.29
CA LYS A 173 -1.27 -19.10 22.12
C LYS A 173 -0.65 -18.61 23.44
N CYS A 174 0.18 -17.57 23.40
CA CYS A 174 0.78 -16.97 24.60
C CYS A 174 -0.30 -16.41 25.54
N ILE A 175 -1.29 -15.72 25.00
CA ILE A 175 -2.42 -15.20 25.79
C ILE A 175 -3.21 -16.34 26.44
N ASP A 176 -3.49 -17.42 25.70
CA ASP A 176 -4.20 -18.59 26.25
C ASP A 176 -3.41 -19.29 27.36
N LEU A 177 -2.12 -19.55 27.15
CA LEU A 177 -1.24 -20.16 28.15
C LEU A 177 -1.12 -19.30 29.42
N GLU A 178 -0.92 -18.00 29.26
CA GLU A 178 -0.85 -17.06 30.38
C GLU A 178 -2.16 -17.07 31.19
N ASN A 179 -3.31 -17.01 30.52
CA ASN A 179 -4.60 -17.03 31.21
C ASN A 179 -4.90 -18.38 31.84
N ARG A 180 -4.51 -19.51 31.23
CA ARG A 180 -4.58 -20.85 31.85
C ARG A 180 -3.81 -20.89 33.17
N GLY A 181 -2.60 -20.34 33.19
CA GLY A 181 -1.79 -20.22 34.40
C GLY A 181 -2.40 -19.33 35.49
N ARG A 182 -3.26 -18.38 35.11
CA ARG A 182 -3.93 -17.44 36.03
C ARG A 182 -5.36 -17.85 36.42
N ARG A 183 -5.91 -18.97 35.94
CA ARG A 183 -7.33 -19.34 36.19
C ARG A 183 -7.71 -19.45 37.66
N GLN A 184 -6.77 -19.91 38.49
CA GLN A 184 -6.90 -20.06 39.94
C GLN A 184 -6.54 -18.79 40.71
N ASN A 185 -6.09 -17.74 40.03
CA ASN A 185 -5.68 -16.50 40.67
C ASN A 185 -6.86 -15.55 40.84
N ILE A 186 -6.84 -14.83 41.96
CA ILE A 186 -7.72 -13.69 42.24
C ILE A 186 -6.88 -12.44 42.49
N ARG A 187 -7.46 -11.29 42.18
CA ARG A 187 -6.89 -9.97 42.43
C ARG A 187 -7.79 -9.22 43.41
N ILE A 188 -7.22 -8.82 44.54
CA ILE A 188 -7.90 -8.10 45.61
C ILE A 188 -7.40 -6.65 45.60
N LEU A 189 -8.30 -5.69 45.50
CA LEU A 189 -8.00 -4.26 45.43
C LEU A 189 -8.32 -3.55 46.75
N ASN A 190 -7.65 -2.42 46.99
CA ASN A 190 -7.94 -1.51 48.11
C ASN A 190 -7.73 -2.11 49.51
N ILE A 191 -6.83 -3.09 49.67
CA ILE A 191 -6.38 -3.52 51.00
C ILE A 191 -5.34 -2.52 51.50
N PRO A 192 -5.53 -1.88 52.69
CA PRO A 192 -4.55 -0.94 53.23
C PRO A 192 -3.15 -1.55 53.31
N GLU A 193 -2.14 -0.79 52.91
CA GLU A 193 -0.73 -1.23 52.91
C GLU A 193 -0.28 -1.67 54.31
N GLY A 194 0.44 -2.79 54.38
CA GLY A 194 0.98 -3.33 55.63
C GLY A 194 -0.03 -4.08 56.51
N SER A 195 -1.27 -4.29 56.05
CA SER A 195 -2.26 -5.08 56.81
C SER A 195 -1.89 -6.56 56.97
N GLU A 196 -0.96 -7.07 56.17
CA GLU A 196 -0.61 -8.49 56.11
C GLU A 196 0.44 -8.95 57.12
N ASN A 197 1.13 -8.02 57.82
CA ASN A 197 2.14 -8.34 58.84
C ASN A 197 3.12 -9.45 58.39
N ASN A 198 3.71 -9.31 57.20
CA ASN A 198 4.66 -10.25 56.56
C ASN A 198 4.13 -11.64 56.17
N THR A 199 2.84 -11.96 56.38
CA THR A 199 2.26 -13.26 55.98
C THR A 199 1.05 -13.07 55.05
N PRO A 200 1.25 -12.67 53.78
CA PRO A 200 0.15 -12.42 52.85
C PRO A 200 -0.77 -13.63 52.65
N THR A 201 -0.22 -14.85 52.61
CA THR A 201 -1.00 -16.08 52.40
C THR A 201 -2.01 -16.31 53.53
N ALA A 202 -1.55 -16.29 54.78
CA ALA A 202 -2.41 -16.45 55.94
C ALA A 202 -3.40 -15.29 56.09
N PHE A 203 -2.95 -14.07 55.77
CA PHE A 203 -3.81 -12.89 55.75
C PHE A 203 -4.97 -13.04 54.78
N VAL A 204 -4.72 -13.43 53.52
CA VAL A 204 -5.77 -13.53 52.50
C VAL A 204 -6.79 -14.60 52.87
N ALA A 205 -6.36 -15.74 53.44
CA ALA A 205 -7.29 -16.79 53.87
C ALA A 205 -8.27 -16.28 54.94
N LYS A 206 -7.76 -15.63 55.98
CA LYS A 206 -8.57 -15.00 57.06
C LYS A 206 -9.41 -13.83 56.56
N PHE A 207 -8.88 -13.05 55.61
CA PHE A 207 -9.58 -11.94 55.00
C PHE A 207 -10.81 -12.43 54.23
N LEU A 208 -10.65 -13.47 53.41
CA LEU A 208 -11.73 -14.02 52.59
C LEU A 208 -12.84 -14.62 53.46
N SER A 209 -12.49 -15.41 54.49
CA SER A 209 -13.48 -15.98 55.40
C SER A 209 -14.27 -14.88 56.12
N LYS A 210 -13.58 -13.85 56.64
CA LYS A 210 -14.23 -12.74 57.35
C LYS A 210 -15.14 -11.89 56.47
N VAL A 211 -14.72 -11.56 55.25
CA VAL A 211 -15.48 -10.67 54.36
C VAL A 211 -16.63 -11.40 53.66
N LEU A 212 -16.40 -12.66 53.29
CA LEU A 212 -17.39 -13.45 52.56
C LEU A 212 -18.30 -14.27 53.46
N GLY A 213 -18.02 -14.37 54.76
CA GLY A 213 -18.80 -15.14 55.72
C GLY A 213 -18.17 -16.51 55.94
N GLU A 214 -17.87 -16.85 57.19
CA GLU A 214 -17.26 -18.13 57.54
C GLU A 214 -18.26 -19.29 57.32
N GLU A 215 -19.56 -19.00 57.46
CA GLU A 215 -20.67 -19.90 57.19
C GLU A 215 -20.76 -20.37 55.73
N ASN A 216 -20.14 -19.65 54.80
CA ASN A 216 -20.16 -19.99 53.39
C ASN A 216 -19.07 -20.98 52.98
N PHE A 217 -18.16 -21.38 53.89
CA PHE A 217 -17.06 -22.29 53.59
C PHE A 217 -17.07 -23.49 54.54
N ASP A 218 -16.91 -24.68 53.98
CA ASP A 218 -16.92 -25.93 54.74
C ASP A 218 -15.59 -26.18 55.49
N GLY A 219 -14.60 -25.31 55.29
CA GLY A 219 -13.27 -25.40 55.87
C GLY A 219 -12.39 -24.19 55.52
N PRO A 220 -11.10 -24.19 55.96
CA PRO A 220 -10.19 -23.10 55.69
C PRO A 220 -9.86 -23.01 54.19
N ILE A 221 -9.90 -21.79 53.66
CA ILE A 221 -9.54 -21.52 52.26
C ILE A 221 -8.04 -21.72 52.08
N LEU A 222 -7.66 -22.69 51.24
CA LEU A 222 -6.26 -23.00 50.95
C LEU A 222 -5.70 -22.07 49.86
N ILE A 223 -4.63 -21.37 50.20
CA ILE A 223 -3.95 -20.42 49.32
C ILE A 223 -2.52 -20.90 49.14
N ASP A 224 -2.13 -21.15 47.89
CA ASP A 224 -0.77 -21.58 47.58
C ASP A 224 0.22 -20.44 47.79
N ARG A 225 -0.11 -19.26 47.23
CA ARG A 225 0.76 -18.08 47.23
C ARG A 225 -0.08 -16.82 47.21
N ALA A 226 0.31 -15.82 48.01
CA ALA A 226 -0.21 -14.47 47.91
C ALA A 226 0.93 -13.45 48.00
N HIS A 227 0.81 -12.38 47.23
CA HIS A 227 1.78 -11.28 47.24
C HIS A 227 1.13 -9.99 46.73
N ARG A 228 1.71 -8.86 47.10
CA ARG A 228 1.41 -7.55 46.49
C ARG A 228 2.02 -7.50 45.09
N SER A 229 1.42 -6.76 44.17
CA SER A 229 2.00 -6.51 42.86
C SER A 229 3.43 -5.95 42.97
N LEU A 230 4.34 -6.38 42.10
CA LEU A 230 5.77 -5.99 42.09
C LEU A 230 6.05 -4.50 41.75
N ALA A 231 5.03 -3.64 41.81
CA ALA A 231 5.22 -2.20 41.60
C ALA A 231 5.99 -1.58 42.79
N PRO A 232 6.61 -0.40 42.61
CA PRO A 232 7.12 0.39 43.73
C PRO A 232 6.02 0.66 44.76
N LYS A 233 6.38 0.67 46.04
CA LYS A 233 5.43 0.93 47.13
C LYS A 233 4.83 2.33 46.95
N PRO A 234 3.49 2.47 46.95
CA PRO A 234 2.84 3.75 46.78
C PRO A 234 3.13 4.69 47.95
N ARG A 235 3.11 6.00 47.69
CA ARG A 235 3.25 7.01 48.74
C ARG A 235 2.02 7.04 49.64
N LYS A 236 2.15 7.62 50.83
CA LYS A 236 1.03 7.78 51.76
C LYS A 236 -0.08 8.61 51.07
N GLY A 237 -1.27 8.02 50.92
CA GLY A 237 -2.42 8.65 50.26
C GLY A 237 -2.67 8.19 48.82
N GLU A 238 -1.72 7.50 48.19
CA GLU A 238 -1.93 6.86 46.89
C GLU A 238 -2.72 5.55 47.03
N ARG A 239 -3.21 5.03 45.91
CA ARG A 239 -4.00 3.79 45.89
C ARG A 239 -3.13 2.59 46.33
N PRO A 240 -3.60 1.77 47.29
CA PRO A 240 -2.85 0.58 47.72
C PRO A 240 -2.63 -0.41 46.57
N GLN A 241 -1.50 -1.11 46.63
CA GLN A 241 -1.14 -2.14 45.67
C GLN A 241 -2.12 -3.31 45.73
N PRO A 242 -2.53 -3.85 44.59
CA PRO A 242 -3.40 -5.02 44.57
C PRO A 242 -2.66 -6.26 45.07
N ILE A 243 -3.36 -7.10 45.81
CA ILE A 243 -2.88 -8.42 46.22
C ILE A 243 -3.30 -9.43 45.16
N ILE A 244 -2.36 -10.23 44.68
CA ILE A 244 -2.61 -11.37 43.80
C ILE A 244 -2.44 -12.63 44.65
N ALA A 245 -3.49 -13.45 44.69
CA ALA A 245 -3.50 -14.70 45.44
C ALA A 245 -3.88 -15.86 44.52
N ARG A 246 -3.12 -16.96 44.59
CA ARG A 246 -3.41 -18.22 43.92
C ARG A 246 -4.10 -19.16 44.90
N LEU A 247 -5.31 -19.58 44.56
CA LEU A 247 -6.06 -20.58 45.32
C LEU A 247 -5.64 -21.98 44.93
N HIS A 248 -5.64 -22.89 45.90
CA HIS A 248 -5.29 -24.29 45.67
C HIS A 248 -6.34 -24.98 44.79
N TYR A 249 -7.63 -24.79 45.12
CA TYR A 249 -8.76 -25.35 44.38
C TYR A 249 -9.45 -24.32 43.49
N TYR A 250 -9.78 -24.74 42.26
CA TYR A 250 -10.52 -23.89 41.32
C TYR A 250 -11.98 -23.66 41.76
N SER A 251 -12.61 -24.65 42.40
CA SER A 251 -13.96 -24.55 42.98
C SER A 251 -14.07 -23.42 43.99
N ASP A 252 -13.10 -23.30 44.90
CA ASP A 252 -13.08 -22.26 45.93
C ASP A 252 -12.99 -20.88 45.29
N LYS A 253 -12.17 -20.75 44.23
CA LYS A 253 -12.07 -19.53 43.45
C LYS A 253 -13.42 -19.16 42.83
N GLU A 254 -14.14 -20.10 42.23
CA GLU A 254 -15.46 -19.82 41.65
C GLU A 254 -16.49 -19.44 42.72
N LYS A 255 -16.49 -20.14 43.87
CA LYS A 255 -17.34 -19.85 45.02
C LYS A 255 -17.10 -18.43 45.55
N ILE A 256 -15.83 -18.06 45.77
CA ILE A 256 -15.40 -16.70 46.17
C ILE A 256 -15.90 -15.65 45.17
N MET A 257 -15.71 -15.91 43.87
CA MET A 257 -16.14 -14.97 42.83
C MET A 257 -17.66 -14.85 42.75
N SER A 258 -18.42 -15.91 43.05
CA SER A 258 -19.88 -15.88 43.12
C SER A 258 -20.35 -15.07 44.33
N LEU A 259 -19.85 -15.40 45.53
CA LEU A 259 -20.18 -14.71 46.78
C LEU A 259 -19.84 -13.22 46.73
N SER A 260 -18.69 -12.87 46.15
CA SER A 260 -18.29 -11.48 45.98
C SER A 260 -19.27 -10.69 45.08
N ARG A 261 -19.90 -11.33 44.10
CA ARG A 261 -20.91 -10.67 43.24
C ARG A 261 -22.24 -10.57 43.96
N SER A 262 -22.68 -11.63 44.65
CA SER A 262 -23.95 -11.66 45.36
C SER A 262 -23.99 -10.69 46.55
N LYS A 263 -22.89 -10.54 47.30
CA LYS A 263 -22.81 -9.54 48.39
C LYS A 263 -22.70 -8.09 47.88
N GLY A 264 -22.18 -7.90 46.66
CA GLY A 264 -21.99 -6.58 46.06
C GLY A 264 -20.90 -5.75 46.75
N LYS A 265 -21.26 -4.99 47.80
CA LYS A 265 -20.34 -4.07 48.50
C LYS A 265 -19.58 -4.81 49.60
N LEU A 266 -18.30 -5.09 49.36
CA LEU A 266 -17.40 -5.65 50.37
C LEU A 266 -16.65 -4.53 51.11
N SER A 267 -16.48 -4.68 52.43
CA SER A 267 -15.71 -3.74 53.24
C SER A 267 -14.73 -4.46 54.16
N PHE A 268 -13.59 -3.82 54.42
CA PHE A 268 -12.57 -4.32 55.34
C PHE A 268 -11.89 -3.13 56.02
N LYS A 269 -11.88 -3.12 57.37
CA LYS A 269 -11.34 -2.02 58.18
C LYS A 269 -11.85 -0.64 57.75
N GLY A 270 -13.14 -0.55 57.40
CA GLY A 270 -13.78 0.70 56.95
C GLY A 270 -13.52 1.09 55.48
N ALA A 271 -12.64 0.38 54.75
CA ALA A 271 -12.37 0.62 53.34
C ALA A 271 -13.19 -0.33 52.44
N GLN A 272 -13.67 0.17 51.30
CA GLN A 272 -14.33 -0.66 50.30
C GLN A 272 -13.31 -1.51 49.53
N VAL A 273 -13.55 -2.81 49.46
CA VAL A 273 -12.68 -3.80 48.82
C VAL A 273 -13.36 -4.38 47.59
N HIS A 274 -12.57 -4.75 46.58
CA HIS A 274 -13.06 -5.42 45.39
C HIS A 274 -12.23 -6.67 45.08
N ILE A 275 -12.91 -7.74 44.70
CA ILE A 275 -12.30 -9.01 44.30
C ILE A 275 -12.61 -9.24 42.82
N PHE A 276 -11.58 -9.44 42.01
CA PHE A 276 -11.69 -9.71 40.58
C PHE A 276 -10.89 -10.96 40.18
N PRO A 277 -11.24 -11.61 39.07
CA PRO A 277 -10.36 -12.60 38.48
C PRO A 277 -9.06 -11.93 38.01
N ASP A 278 -7.92 -12.60 38.21
CA ASP A 278 -6.66 -12.18 37.62
C ASP A 278 -6.61 -12.63 36.15
N MET A 279 -6.70 -11.67 35.24
CA MET A 279 -6.67 -11.90 33.79
C MET A 279 -5.40 -11.28 33.22
N SER A 280 -4.93 -11.78 32.07
CA SER A 280 -3.79 -11.15 31.40
C SER A 280 -4.11 -9.68 31.05
N PRO A 281 -3.10 -8.79 31.03
CA PRO A 281 -3.30 -7.40 30.65
C PRO A 281 -3.99 -7.23 29.30
N GLU A 282 -3.68 -8.12 28.35
CA GLU A 282 -4.28 -8.11 27.02
C GLU A 282 -5.78 -8.39 27.05
N VAL A 283 -6.22 -9.45 27.75
CA VAL A 283 -7.65 -9.73 27.95
C VAL A 283 -8.32 -8.59 28.73
N GLY A 284 -7.62 -7.99 29.69
CA GLY A 284 -8.05 -6.80 30.40
C GLY A 284 -8.35 -5.63 29.46
N ARG A 285 -7.43 -5.33 28.52
CA ARG A 285 -7.60 -4.29 27.49
C ARG A 285 -8.79 -4.58 26.57
N GLN A 286 -8.89 -5.81 26.07
CA GLN A 286 -10.01 -6.24 25.22
C GLN A 286 -11.35 -6.06 25.93
N ARG A 287 -11.45 -6.45 27.21
CA ARG A 287 -12.66 -6.24 28.03
C ARG A 287 -12.94 -4.77 28.32
N ALA A 288 -11.91 -3.95 28.48
CA ALA A 288 -12.03 -2.52 28.73
C ALA A 288 -12.57 -1.78 27.50
N ALA A 289 -12.29 -2.26 26.28
CA ALA A 289 -12.84 -1.70 25.05
C ALA A 289 -14.38 -1.72 25.02
N PHE A 290 -15.01 -2.68 25.70
CA PHE A 290 -16.48 -2.74 25.85
C PHE A 290 -17.05 -1.81 26.93
N ASN A 291 -16.24 -1.05 27.67
CA ASN A 291 -16.73 -0.26 28.80
C ASN A 291 -17.78 0.78 28.40
N GLN A 292 -17.55 1.50 27.29
CA GLN A 292 -18.50 2.51 26.80
C GLN A 292 -19.83 1.88 26.38
N VAL A 293 -19.77 0.76 25.65
CA VAL A 293 -20.95 0.01 25.22
C VAL A 293 -21.72 -0.55 26.42
N LYS A 294 -21.03 -1.13 27.41
CA LYS A 294 -21.67 -1.62 28.64
C LYS A 294 -22.38 -0.51 29.44
N ALA A 295 -21.86 0.72 29.42
CA ALA A 295 -22.53 1.86 30.04
C ALA A 295 -23.87 2.14 29.32
N LYS A 296 -23.86 2.25 27.99
CA LYS A 296 -25.07 2.45 27.18
C LYS A 296 -26.11 1.34 27.38
N LEU A 297 -25.67 0.08 27.44
CA LEU A 297 -26.57 -1.06 27.70
C LEU A 297 -27.20 -0.99 29.10
N ARG A 298 -26.42 -0.54 30.10
CA ARG A 298 -26.92 -0.34 31.47
C ARG A 298 -27.94 0.78 31.53
N ASP A 299 -27.66 1.91 30.88
CA ASP A 299 -28.58 3.06 30.82
C ASP A 299 -29.88 2.73 30.06
N ALA A 300 -29.81 1.77 29.13
CA ALA A 300 -30.96 1.21 28.45
C ALA A 300 -31.69 0.11 29.24
N GLY A 301 -31.14 -0.38 30.36
CA GLY A 301 -31.74 -1.49 31.13
C GLY A 301 -31.63 -2.86 30.44
N ILE A 302 -30.70 -3.02 29.49
CA ILE A 302 -30.52 -4.27 28.75
C ILE A 302 -29.55 -5.18 29.52
N GLN A 303 -29.96 -6.44 29.75
CA GLN A 303 -29.12 -7.43 30.40
C GLN A 303 -27.98 -7.87 29.47
N TYR A 304 -26.76 -7.91 30.00
CA TYR A 304 -25.59 -8.36 29.28
C TYR A 304 -24.68 -9.23 30.16
N ARG A 305 -23.87 -10.08 29.53
CA ARG A 305 -22.86 -10.93 30.16
C ARG A 305 -21.55 -10.87 29.39
N MET A 306 -20.43 -10.89 30.10
CA MET A 306 -19.10 -10.81 29.49
C MET A 306 -18.33 -12.13 29.66
N PHE A 307 -18.24 -12.90 28.58
CA PHE A 307 -17.53 -14.17 28.53
C PHE A 307 -16.03 -14.00 28.26
N PHE A 308 -15.26 -15.01 28.67
CA PHE A 308 -13.84 -15.10 28.40
C PHE A 308 -13.56 -15.47 26.92
N PRO A 309 -12.51 -14.90 26.29
CA PRO A 309 -11.63 -13.84 26.78
C PRO A 309 -12.34 -12.48 26.82
N ALA A 310 -12.97 -12.06 25.72
CA ALA A 310 -13.74 -10.83 25.65
C ALA A 310 -14.91 -10.92 24.65
N LYS A 311 -15.94 -11.71 24.99
CA LYS A 311 -17.17 -11.82 24.19
C LYS A 311 -18.36 -11.27 24.99
N LEU A 312 -19.03 -10.25 24.47
CA LEU A 312 -20.20 -9.65 25.10
C LEU A 312 -21.46 -10.32 24.57
N GLU A 313 -22.20 -10.98 25.45
CA GLU A 313 -23.53 -11.49 25.18
C GLU A 313 -24.58 -10.49 25.67
N ILE A 314 -25.58 -10.22 24.84
CA ILE A 314 -26.67 -9.28 25.12
C ILE A 314 -27.99 -10.03 24.95
N THR A 315 -28.91 -9.84 25.89
CA THR A 315 -30.27 -10.37 25.79
C THR A 315 -31.19 -9.24 25.32
N ALA A 316 -31.64 -9.28 24.07
CA ALA A 316 -32.57 -8.31 23.49
C ALA A 316 -33.79 -9.05 22.92
N ASP A 317 -35.00 -8.62 23.29
CA ASP A 317 -36.27 -9.17 22.80
C ASP A 317 -36.38 -10.71 22.96
N GLY A 318 -35.87 -11.25 24.08
CA GLY A 318 -35.84 -12.68 24.36
C GLY A 318 -34.75 -13.49 23.63
N SER A 319 -33.99 -12.86 22.74
CA SER A 319 -32.89 -13.50 22.00
C SER A 319 -31.52 -13.12 22.56
N LYS A 320 -30.62 -14.09 22.66
CA LYS A 320 -29.22 -13.89 23.06
C LYS A 320 -28.34 -13.69 21.84
N MET A 321 -27.55 -12.63 21.84
CA MET A 321 -26.61 -12.30 20.76
C MET A 321 -25.22 -12.09 21.33
N SER A 322 -24.19 -12.68 20.70
CA SER A 322 -22.80 -12.60 21.13
C SER A 322 -21.96 -11.77 20.18
N PHE A 323 -21.14 -10.88 20.72
CA PHE A 323 -20.29 -9.96 19.97
C PHE A 323 -18.84 -10.02 20.46
N THR A 324 -17.90 -10.04 19.52
CA THR A 324 -16.45 -10.00 19.80
C THR A 324 -15.88 -8.58 19.60
N ASP A 325 -16.57 -7.73 18.85
CA ASP A 325 -16.15 -6.36 18.56
C ASP A 325 -17.11 -5.35 19.22
N PRO A 326 -16.60 -4.38 20.01
CA PRO A 326 -17.41 -3.30 20.55
C PRO A 326 -18.17 -2.50 19.49
N GLN A 327 -17.59 -2.26 18.31
CA GLN A 327 -18.26 -1.48 17.26
C GLN A 327 -19.47 -2.22 16.69
N ALA A 328 -19.41 -3.54 16.57
CA ALA A 328 -20.55 -4.35 16.13
C ALA A 328 -21.75 -4.18 17.08
N VAL A 329 -21.50 -4.10 18.39
CA VAL A 329 -22.56 -3.84 19.39
C VAL A 329 -23.13 -2.43 19.24
N GLU A 330 -22.26 -1.43 19.04
CA GLU A 330 -22.66 -0.04 18.83
C GLU A 330 -23.57 0.09 17.60
N ARG A 331 -23.21 -0.55 16.48
CA ARG A 331 -24.04 -0.59 15.26
C ARG A 331 -25.38 -1.27 15.51
N PHE A 332 -25.40 -2.38 16.24
CA PHE A 332 -26.64 -3.07 16.62
C PHE A 332 -27.55 -2.16 17.48
N PHE A 333 -26.96 -1.46 18.44
CA PHE A 333 -27.69 -0.54 19.33
C PHE A 333 -28.27 0.64 18.55
N THR A 334 -27.51 1.26 17.65
CA THR A 334 -27.98 2.36 16.81
C THR A 334 -29.09 1.93 15.84
N ALA A 335 -28.95 0.76 15.21
CA ALA A 335 -29.96 0.21 14.31
C ALA A 335 -31.30 -0.03 15.03
N LYS A 336 -31.27 -0.55 16.26
CA LYS A 336 -32.50 -0.78 17.05
C LYS A 336 -33.09 0.50 17.67
N ASN A 337 -32.26 1.48 18.01
CA ASN A 337 -32.72 2.77 18.50
C ASN A 337 -33.59 3.52 17.48
N HIS A 338 -33.35 3.33 16.17
CA HIS A 338 -34.11 3.99 15.12
C HIS A 338 -35.52 3.40 14.91
N HIS A 339 -35.77 2.15 15.34
CA HIS A 339 -37.02 1.44 14.99
C HIS A 339 -37.91 0.99 16.14
N HIS A 340 -37.47 0.95 17.41
CA HIS A 340 -38.30 0.29 18.44
C HIS A 340 -38.20 0.81 19.88
N TRP A 341 -37.12 1.51 20.26
CA TRP A 341 -36.80 1.64 21.70
C TRP A 341 -37.55 2.74 22.47
N ARG A 342 -38.31 3.63 21.78
CA ARG A 342 -39.20 4.60 22.44
C ARG A 342 -40.45 3.94 23.08
N SER A 343 -40.86 2.76 22.62
CA SER A 343 -42.05 2.06 23.17
C SER A 343 -41.76 1.31 24.46
N ILE A 344 -40.53 0.86 24.70
CA ILE A 344 -40.19 0.04 25.89
C ILE A 344 -40.06 0.92 27.14
N LYS A 345 -39.62 2.18 27.01
CA LYS A 345 -39.63 3.14 28.13
C LYS A 345 -41.03 3.45 28.68
N ARG A 346 -42.12 3.23 27.92
CA ARG A 346 -43.50 3.42 28.41
C ARG A 346 -44.08 2.18 29.10
N LYS A 347 -43.57 0.97 28.81
CA LYS A 347 -44.10 -0.27 29.40
C LYS A 347 -43.43 -0.68 30.71
N ASN A 348 -42.22 -0.18 31.00
CA ASN A 348 -41.48 -0.52 32.23
C ASN A 348 -41.65 0.47 33.39
N ILE A 349 -42.62 1.38 33.34
CA ILE A 349 -42.95 2.25 34.50
C ILE A 349 -43.86 1.54 35.52
N ASN A 350 -44.34 0.32 35.24
CA ASN A 350 -45.33 -0.37 36.08
C ASN A 350 -44.90 -1.73 36.66
N LEU A 351 -43.59 -1.95 36.87
CA LEU A 351 -43.10 -3.07 37.68
C LEU A 351 -42.01 -2.60 38.63
N ASP A 352 -42.40 -1.73 39.58
CA ASP A 352 -41.76 -1.72 40.88
C ASP A 352 -42.15 -3.01 41.60
N THR A 353 -41.30 -4.02 41.48
CA THR A 353 -41.13 -5.11 42.46
C THR A 353 -40.01 -6.04 42.00
N CYS A 354 -39.15 -6.37 42.96
CA CYS A 354 -38.30 -7.56 43.02
C CYS A 354 -36.85 -7.51 42.49
N VAL A 355 -35.98 -7.31 43.48
CA VAL A 355 -34.78 -8.12 43.83
C VAL A 355 -33.47 -7.80 43.12
N TRP A 356 -32.48 -7.55 44.00
CA TRP A 356 -31.11 -7.06 43.82
C TRP A 356 -30.14 -8.07 43.21
#